data_AF-A0A5C6W749-F1
#
_entry.id   AF-A0A5C6W749-F1
#
_cell.length_a   1.000
_cell.length_b   1.000
_cell.length_c   1.000
_cell.angle_alpha   90.00
_cell.angle_beta   90.00
_cell.angle_gamma   90.00
#
_symmetry.space_group_name_H-M   'P 1'
#
loop_
_entity.id
_entity.type
_entity.pdbx_description
1 polymer ?
#
loop_
_entity_poly.entity_id
_entity_poly.type
_entity_poly.pdbx_seq_one_letter_code
_entity_poly.pdbx_strand_id
1 'polypeptide(L)'
;MCSCLYCNNFVEACKHLDTSVAKLFNELGINPAMPAHLSQFPTEETMTKLYIGNYHLVGRVLEGALSTSSNWNETNTIEIENFIFGFSEDLEFVPESFPNPVLQLDFEAEIQWVLDEKIDEN
;
A
#
# COMPACT_ATOMS: atom_id res chain seq x y z
N MET A 1 7.56 -9.66 0.80
CA MET A 1 7.94 -8.85 -0.38
C MET A 1 9.19 -9.43 -1.06
N CYS A 2 9.25 -9.45 -2.38
CA CYS A 2 10.44 -9.88 -3.13
C CYS A 2 11.41 -8.71 -3.38
N SER A 3 12.63 -9.00 -3.84
CA SER A 3 13.66 -8.00 -4.15
C SER A 3 13.71 -7.65 -5.64
N CYS A 4 12.58 -7.76 -6.35
CA CYS A 4 12.52 -7.42 -7.77
C CYS A 4 12.63 -5.90 -7.96
N LEU A 5 12.95 -5.48 -9.19
CA LEU A 5 13.16 -4.08 -9.52
C LEU A 5 11.96 -3.18 -9.15
N TYR A 6 10.74 -3.63 -9.41
CA TYR A 6 9.52 -2.89 -9.09
C TYR A 6 9.30 -2.74 -7.58
N CYS A 7 9.56 -3.78 -6.79
CA CYS A 7 9.47 -3.70 -5.33
C CYS A 7 10.55 -2.78 -4.76
N ASN A 8 11.77 -2.83 -5.32
CA ASN A 8 12.84 -1.92 -4.91
C ASN A 8 12.50 -0.46 -5.26
N ASN A 9 11.86 -0.20 -6.40
CA ASN A 9 11.40 1.14 -6.75
C ASN A 9 10.38 1.67 -5.74
N PHE A 10 9.41 0.84 -5.33
CA PHE A 10 8.45 1.21 -4.29
C PHE A 10 9.16 1.56 -2.97
N VAL A 11 10.07 0.70 -2.51
CA VAL A 11 10.86 0.93 -1.29
C VAL A 11 11.67 2.22 -1.35
N GLU A 12 12.28 2.51 -2.50
CA GLU A 12 13.03 3.74 -2.70
C GLU A 12 12.10 4.97 -2.69
N ALA A 13 10.96 4.88 -3.39
CA ALA A 13 9.95 5.93 -3.41
C ALA A 13 9.36 6.21 -2.02
N CYS A 14 9.28 5.21 -1.14
CA CYS A 14 8.82 5.40 0.24
C CYS A 14 9.69 6.40 1.03
N LYS A 15 10.93 6.66 0.62
CA LYS A 15 11.81 7.67 1.25
C LYS A 15 11.40 9.11 0.92
N HIS A 16 10.54 9.27 -0.09
CA HIS A 16 10.14 10.55 -0.67
C HIS A 16 8.61 10.77 -0.61
N LEU A 17 7.91 10.03 0.26
CA LEU A 17 6.46 10.20 0.43
C LEU A 17 6.10 11.62 0.84
N ASP A 18 4.93 12.06 0.40
CA ASP A 18 4.35 13.29 0.89
C ASP A 18 4.21 13.27 2.42
N THR A 19 4.30 14.46 3.03
CA THR A 19 4.23 14.60 4.49
C THR A 19 2.92 14.06 5.07
N SER A 20 1.82 14.20 4.35
CA SER A 20 0.48 13.74 4.78
C SER A 20 0.39 12.21 4.79
N VAL A 21 0.90 11.56 3.74
CA VAL A 21 0.95 10.09 3.63
C VAL A 21 1.93 9.52 4.66
N ALA A 22 3.13 10.10 4.78
CA ALA A 22 4.12 9.70 5.76
C ALA A 22 3.60 9.83 7.20
N LYS A 23 2.81 10.87 7.49
CA LYS A 23 2.16 11.07 8.78
C LYS A 23 1.15 9.96 9.07
N LEU A 24 0.30 9.57 8.12
CA LEU A 24 -0.65 8.47 8.31
C LEU A 24 0.08 7.17 8.66
N PHE A 25 1.09 6.78 7.88
CA PHE A 25 1.86 5.57 8.18
C PHE A 25 2.51 5.61 9.56
N ASN A 26 3.07 6.75 9.96
CA ASN A 26 3.66 6.93 11.28
C ASN A 26 2.62 6.81 12.41
N GLU A 27 1.45 7.43 12.26
CA GLU A 27 0.37 7.35 13.25
C GLU A 27 -0.18 5.93 13.41
N LEU A 28 -0.18 5.13 12.33
CA LEU A 28 -0.55 3.72 12.36
C LEU A 28 0.59 2.79 12.80
N GLY A 29 1.81 3.30 13.01
CA GLY A 29 2.99 2.50 13.34
C GLY A 29 3.44 1.58 12.21
N ILE A 30 3.12 1.93 10.96
CA ILE A 30 3.46 1.17 9.75
C ILE A 30 4.77 1.69 9.17
N ASN A 31 5.65 0.78 8.76
CA ASN A 31 6.76 1.11 7.88
C ASN A 31 6.29 0.98 6.41
N PRO A 32 6.17 2.08 5.65
CA PRO A 32 5.68 2.02 4.28
C PRO A 32 6.59 1.22 3.35
N ALA A 33 7.89 1.10 3.65
CA ALA A 33 8.81 0.28 2.87
C ALA A 33 8.68 -1.24 3.13
N MET A 34 7.74 -1.66 3.98
CA MET A 34 7.55 -3.06 4.37
C MET A 34 6.09 -3.52 4.25
N PRO A 35 5.49 -3.50 3.06
CA PRO A 35 4.17 -4.08 2.85
C PRO A 35 4.21 -5.60 3.02
N ALA A 36 3.10 -6.17 3.49
CA ALA A 36 2.94 -7.62 3.60
C ALA A 36 2.81 -8.24 2.20
N HIS A 37 2.02 -7.60 1.34
CA HIS A 37 1.90 -7.91 -0.08
C HIS A 37 2.04 -6.65 -0.93
N LEU A 38 2.67 -6.79 -2.10
CA LEU A 38 2.86 -5.72 -3.06
C LEU A 38 2.83 -6.29 -4.47
N SER A 39 1.94 -5.76 -5.29
CA SER A 39 1.82 -6.02 -6.72
C SER A 39 1.98 -4.71 -7.49
N GLN A 40 2.47 -4.81 -8.71
CA GLN A 40 2.68 -3.67 -9.60
C GLN A 40 1.94 -3.91 -10.91
N PHE A 41 1.34 -2.85 -11.45
CA PHE A 41 0.67 -2.83 -12.74
C PHE A 41 1.16 -1.64 -13.58
N PRO A 42 1.21 -1.79 -14.92
CA PRO A 42 1.55 -0.69 -15.81
C PRO A 42 0.47 0.40 -15.75
N THR A 43 0.87 1.65 -15.96
CA THR A 43 -0.03 2.79 -16.20
C THR A 43 0.18 3.31 -17.62
N GLU A 44 -0.62 4.29 -18.06
CA GLU A 44 -0.42 4.96 -19.35
C GLU A 44 0.92 5.70 -19.42
N GLU A 45 1.45 6.15 -18.27
CA GLU A 45 2.73 6.84 -18.19
C GLU A 45 3.87 5.85 -17.90
N THR A 46 4.87 5.77 -18.78
CA THR A 46 5.98 4.81 -18.61
C THR A 46 6.71 4.96 -17.27
N MET A 47 6.87 6.19 -16.78
CA MET A 47 7.57 6.48 -15.53
C MET A 47 6.68 6.40 -14.29
N THR A 48 5.40 6.07 -14.44
CA THR A 48 4.46 5.92 -13.33
C THR A 48 4.00 4.46 -13.25
N LYS A 49 3.97 3.89 -12.06
CA LYS A 49 3.50 2.52 -11.84
C LYS A 49 2.40 2.52 -10.79
N LEU A 50 1.39 1.71 -11.04
CA LEU A 50 0.33 1.47 -10.09
C LEU A 50 0.78 0.36 -9.16
N TYR A 51 0.81 0.65 -7.86
CA TYR A 51 1.10 -0.32 -6.82
C TYR A 51 -0.16 -0.62 -6.03
N ILE A 52 -0.45 -1.91 -5.87
CA ILE A 52 -1.54 -2.39 -5.02
C ILE A 52 -0.93 -3.29 -3.97
N GLY A 53 -1.23 -3.04 -2.71
CA GLY A 53 -0.63 -3.79 -1.61
C GLY A 53 -1.41 -3.67 -0.33
N ASN A 54 -0.86 -4.28 0.72
CA ASN A 54 -1.47 -4.24 2.04
C ASN A 54 -0.46 -4.28 3.19
N TYR A 55 -0.94 -3.84 4.35
CA TYR A 55 -0.24 -3.92 5.64
C TYR A 55 -1.15 -4.56 6.68
N HIS A 56 -0.56 -5.31 7.62
CA HIS A 56 -1.28 -5.86 8.77
C HIS A 56 -1.03 -5.01 10.02
N LEU A 57 -2.11 -4.76 10.75
CA LEU A 57 -2.17 -3.99 11.97
C LEU A 57 -2.82 -4.83 13.07
N VAL A 58 -2.45 -4.57 14.32
CA VAL A 58 -3.19 -5.11 15.47
C VAL A 58 -4.21 -4.08 15.90
N GLY A 59 -5.49 -4.34 15.64
CA GLY A 59 -6.55 -3.37 15.89
C GLY A 59 -7.89 -3.77 15.31
N ARG A 60 -8.87 -2.86 15.42
CA ARG A 60 -10.20 -2.99 14.83
C ARG A 60 -10.73 -1.61 14.47
N VAL A 61 -11.58 -1.54 13.46
CA VAL A 61 -12.34 -0.33 13.15
C VAL A 61 -13.48 -0.18 14.17
N LEU A 62 -13.59 0.98 14.80
CA LEU A 62 -14.66 1.27 15.76
C LEU A 62 -15.90 1.86 15.07
N GLU A 63 -15.67 2.72 14.08
CA GLU A 63 -16.68 3.42 13.30
C GLU A 63 -16.18 3.55 11.85
N GLY A 64 -17.11 3.54 10.88
CA GLY A 64 -16.79 3.58 9.45
C GLY A 64 -17.04 2.24 8.75
N ALA A 65 -17.08 2.28 7.42
CA ALA A 65 -17.26 1.09 6.59
C ALA A 65 -15.90 0.44 6.32
N LEU A 66 -15.87 -0.89 6.40
CA LEU A 66 -14.75 -1.67 5.88
C LEU A 66 -14.84 -1.73 4.35
N SER A 67 -13.69 -1.78 3.72
CA SER A 67 -13.50 -2.05 2.31
C SER A 67 -13.09 -3.52 2.10
N THR A 68 -13.40 -4.04 0.93
CA THR A 68 -12.81 -5.24 0.35
C THR A 68 -12.19 -4.84 -0.99
N SER A 69 -11.24 -5.61 -1.51
CA SER A 69 -10.61 -5.33 -2.81
C SER A 69 -11.60 -5.25 -3.99
N SER A 70 -12.87 -5.62 -3.80
CA SER A 70 -13.93 -5.59 -4.83
C SER A 70 -15.00 -4.52 -4.63
N ASN A 71 -14.94 -3.71 -3.55
CA ASN A 71 -16.04 -2.78 -3.21
C ASN A 71 -15.60 -1.34 -2.91
N TRP A 72 -14.38 -0.96 -3.29
CA TRP A 72 -13.84 0.38 -3.03
C TRP A 72 -14.74 1.47 -3.60
N ASN A 73 -15.05 2.46 -2.77
CA ASN A 73 -15.85 3.62 -3.10
C ASN A 73 -15.57 4.77 -2.10
N GLU A 74 -16.06 5.96 -2.41
CA GLU A 74 -15.84 7.19 -1.62
C GLU A 74 -16.30 7.12 -0.15
N THR A 75 -17.10 6.12 0.23
CA THR A 75 -17.60 5.97 1.61
C THR A 75 -16.81 4.99 2.47
N ASN A 76 -15.95 4.16 1.86
CA ASN A 76 -15.14 3.16 2.57
C ASN A 76 -13.64 3.24 2.27
N THR A 77 -13.22 4.18 1.41
CA THR A 77 -11.83 4.53 1.19
C THR A 77 -11.55 5.99 1.53
N ILE A 78 -10.27 6.29 1.70
CA ILE A 78 -9.76 7.67 1.79
C ILE A 78 -8.63 7.85 0.79
N GLU A 79 -8.71 8.95 0.04
CA GLU A 79 -7.64 9.38 -0.86
C GLU A 79 -6.77 10.43 -0.16
N ILE A 80 -5.46 10.21 -0.17
CA ILE A 80 -4.46 11.12 0.38
C ILE A 80 -3.32 11.20 -0.63
N GLU A 81 -3.20 12.34 -1.29
CA GLU A 81 -2.25 12.56 -2.37
C GLU A 81 -2.39 11.48 -3.45
N ASN A 82 -1.34 10.71 -3.72
CA ASN A 82 -1.30 9.66 -4.73
C ASN A 82 -1.69 8.27 -4.18
N PHE A 83 -2.25 8.19 -2.98
CA PHE A 83 -2.68 6.96 -2.34
C PHE A 83 -4.18 6.93 -2.11
N ILE A 84 -4.78 5.76 -2.34
CA ILE A 84 -6.11 5.40 -1.87
C ILE A 84 -5.95 4.30 -0.84
N PHE A 85 -6.55 4.48 0.34
CA PHE A 85 -6.48 3.54 1.45
C PHE A 85 -7.87 3.00 1.81
N GLY A 86 -7.93 1.73 2.19
CA GLY A 86 -9.13 1.09 2.72
C GLY A 86 -8.80 0.11 3.85
N PHE A 87 -9.64 0.05 4.87
CA PHE A 87 -9.50 -0.94 5.95
C PHE A 87 -10.31 -2.19 5.63
N SER A 88 -9.70 -3.36 5.76
CA SER A 88 -10.29 -4.64 5.43
C SER A 88 -10.11 -5.66 6.56
N GLU A 89 -11.11 -6.52 6.73
CA GLU A 89 -11.01 -7.76 7.54
C GLU A 89 -10.86 -9.01 6.64
N ASP A 90 -10.81 -8.83 5.30
CA ASP A 90 -10.46 -9.87 4.35
C ASP A 90 -8.92 -10.02 4.34
N LEU A 91 -8.43 -10.73 5.35
CA LEU A 91 -7.02 -10.90 5.64
C LEU A 91 -6.30 -11.77 4.60
N GLU A 92 -5.23 -11.24 4.01
CA GLU A 92 -4.37 -11.96 3.07
C GLU A 92 -2.93 -12.06 3.58
N PHE A 93 -2.28 -13.22 3.41
CA PHE A 93 -0.86 -13.43 3.74
C PHE A 93 -0.46 -13.09 5.20
N VAL A 94 -1.40 -13.17 6.16
CA VAL A 94 -1.12 -12.94 7.58
C VAL A 94 -0.21 -14.04 8.13
N PRO A 95 0.91 -13.70 8.81
CA PRO A 95 1.75 -14.70 9.48
C PRO A 95 0.98 -15.46 10.58
N GLU A 96 1.20 -16.77 10.71
CA GLU A 96 0.50 -17.60 11.71
C GLU A 96 0.64 -17.09 13.16
N SER A 97 1.75 -16.42 13.48
CA SER A 97 2.04 -15.87 14.80
C SER A 97 1.64 -14.39 14.98
N PHE A 98 0.86 -13.81 14.06
CA PHE A 98 0.49 -12.40 14.13
C PHE A 98 -0.52 -12.16 15.29
N PRO A 99 -0.36 -11.10 16.10
CA PRO A 99 -1.24 -10.85 17.24
C PRO A 99 -2.67 -10.49 16.82
N ASN A 100 -3.65 -10.86 17.64
CA ASN A 100 -5.07 -10.57 17.39
C ASN A 100 -5.58 -9.40 18.24
N PRO A 101 -6.58 -8.63 17.79
CA PRO A 101 -7.27 -8.73 16.48
C PRO A 101 -6.43 -8.19 15.32
N VAL A 102 -6.55 -8.79 14.14
CA VAL A 102 -5.83 -8.35 12.92
C VAL A 102 -6.75 -7.47 12.08
N LEU A 103 -6.21 -6.35 11.62
CA LEU A 103 -6.84 -5.47 10.64
C LEU A 103 -5.88 -5.31 9.45
N GLN A 104 -6.40 -5.28 8.24
CA GLN A 104 -5.63 -5.04 7.03
C GLN A 104 -5.86 -3.61 6.54
N LEU A 105 -4.78 -2.91 6.18
CA LEU A 105 -4.82 -1.65 5.45
C LEU A 105 -4.43 -1.95 4.00
N ASP A 106 -5.42 -2.00 3.13
CA ASP A 106 -5.21 -2.10 1.68
C ASP A 106 -4.92 -0.72 1.10
N PHE A 107 -4.07 -0.68 0.07
CA PHE A 107 -3.78 0.55 -0.64
C PHE A 107 -3.59 0.36 -2.13
N GLU A 108 -3.88 1.42 -2.87
CA GLU A 108 -3.54 1.62 -4.26
C GLU A 108 -2.76 2.92 -4.35
N ALA A 109 -1.66 2.94 -5.09
CA ALA A 109 -0.83 4.12 -5.22
C ALA A 109 -0.18 4.23 -6.59
N GLU A 110 -0.31 5.40 -7.21
CA GLU A 110 0.46 5.75 -8.40
C GLU A 110 1.79 6.34 -7.98
N ILE A 111 2.88 5.63 -8.27
CA ILE A 111 4.22 6.01 -7.81
C ILE A 111 5.16 6.18 -9.00
N GLN A 112 5.87 7.29 -8.99
CA GLN A 112 6.90 7.61 -9.96
C GLN A 112 8.09 6.66 -9.84
N TRP A 113 8.72 6.39 -10.97
CA TRP A 113 9.97 5.66 -11.02
C TRP A 113 11.12 6.54 -10.54
N VAL A 114 11.83 6.07 -9.52
CA VAL A 114 12.91 6.81 -8.85
C VAL A 114 14.26 6.12 -8.94
N LEU A 115 14.29 4.87 -9.41
CA LEU A 115 15.54 4.13 -9.64
C LEU A 115 16.22 4.57 -10.95
N ASP A 116 17.55 4.55 -10.97
CA ASP A 116 18.34 4.82 -12.18
C ASP A 116 18.26 3.65 -13.18
N GLU A 117 18.02 2.43 -12.69
CA GLU A 117 17.80 1.27 -13.53
C GLU A 117 16.56 1.46 -14.42
N LYS A 118 16.71 1.17 -15.71
CA LYS A 118 15.62 1.30 -16.67
C LYS A 118 14.59 0.19 -16.47
N ILE A 119 13.32 0.55 -16.68
CA ILE A 119 12.24 -0.41 -16.84
C ILE A 119 12.50 -1.13 -18.17
N ASP A 120 12.80 -2.43 -18.13
CA ASP A 120 12.84 -3.22 -19.37
C ASP A 120 11.43 -3.27 -19.95
N GLU A 121 11.21 -2.52 -21.03
CA GLU A 121 10.00 -2.58 -21.85
C GLU A 121 10.05 -3.88 -22.66
N ASN A 122 9.39 -4.93 -22.16
CA ASN A 122 9.13 -6.15 -22.95
C ASN A 122 7.95 -5.94 -23.90
#